data_AF-A0A7X9GBV4-F1
#
_entry.id   AF-A0A7X9GBV4-F1
#
_cell.length_a   1.000
_cell.length_b   1.000
_cell.length_c   1.000
_cell.angle_alpha   90.00
_cell.angle_beta   90.00
_cell.angle_gamma   90.00
#
_symmetry.space_group_name_H-M   'P 1'
#
loop_
_entity.id
_entity.type
_entity.pdbx_description
1 polymer ?
#
loop_
_entity_poly.entity_id
_entity_poly.type
_entity_poly.pdbx_seq_one_letter_code
_entity_poly.pdbx_strand_id
1 'polypeptide(L)'
;MTKPKTRSRGELKIADILRSNNIPFAEEYIFPDLVSSSGRPLRFDFAVFDDEGNVDFVIEFQGEQHYEAFNHYGGKRNLMRQKYNDNQKRIYCMRHGIPLVAVPYWDFAELNYDYLIERAYG
;
A
#
# COMPACT_ATOMS: atom_id res chain seq x y z
N MET A 1 -8.63 18.34 -11.90
CA MET A 1 -8.74 17.88 -10.49
C MET A 1 -9.15 16.41 -10.51
N THR A 2 -8.30 15.50 -10.06
CA THR A 2 -8.68 14.09 -9.91
C THR A 2 -9.61 13.94 -8.70
N LYS A 3 -10.72 13.18 -8.84
CA LYS A 3 -11.59 12.86 -7.70
C LYS A 3 -10.74 12.22 -6.58
N PRO A 4 -10.97 12.58 -5.30
CA PRO A 4 -10.28 11.93 -4.19
C PRO A 4 -10.60 10.43 -4.15
N LYS A 5 -9.59 9.60 -3.84
CA LYS A 5 -9.77 8.15 -3.65
C LYS A 5 -10.69 7.94 -2.45
N THR A 6 -11.75 7.18 -2.63
CA THR A 6 -12.55 6.69 -1.49
C THR A 6 -11.75 5.57 -0.82
N ARG A 7 -11.46 5.72 0.47
CA ARG A 7 -10.71 4.73 1.23
C ARG A 7 -11.48 3.42 1.36
N SER A 8 -10.79 2.30 1.23
CA SER A 8 -11.36 0.98 1.52
C SER A 8 -11.54 0.76 3.03
N ARG A 9 -12.32 -0.24 3.43
CA ARG A 9 -12.43 -0.64 4.85
C ARG A 9 -11.07 -1.02 5.45
N GLY A 10 -10.22 -1.68 4.66
CA GLY A 10 -8.87 -2.05 5.06
C GLY A 10 -7.98 -0.83 5.28
N GLU A 11 -7.98 0.12 4.35
CA GLU A 11 -7.25 1.38 4.50
C GLU A 11 -7.70 2.16 5.74
N LEU A 12 -9.02 2.23 5.99
CA LEU A 12 -9.54 2.86 7.21
C LEU A 12 -9.02 2.15 8.48
N LYS A 13 -9.07 0.82 8.52
CA LYS A 13 -8.59 0.04 9.66
C LYS A 13 -7.08 0.25 9.90
N ILE A 14 -6.26 0.22 8.84
CA ILE A 14 -4.81 0.48 8.94
C ILE A 14 -4.55 1.89 9.48
N ALA A 15 -5.23 2.90 8.92
CA ALA A 15 -5.07 4.28 9.38
C ALA A 15 -5.45 4.44 10.86
N ASP A 16 -6.50 3.77 11.32
CA ASP A 16 -6.92 3.80 12.73
C ASP A 16 -5.93 3.07 13.65
N ILE A 17 -5.35 1.95 13.20
CA ILE A 17 -4.27 1.25 13.93
C ILE A 17 -3.05 2.16 14.09
N LEU A 18 -2.59 2.78 13.00
CA LEU A 18 -1.42 3.68 13.05
C LEU A 18 -1.69 4.89 13.94
N ARG A 19 -2.85 5.54 13.81
CA ARG A 19 -3.23 6.69 14.66
C ARG A 19 -3.33 6.33 16.14
N SER A 20 -4.03 5.24 16.47
CA SER A 20 -4.25 4.84 17.86
C SER A 20 -2.97 4.44 18.59
N ASN A 21 -1.95 4.02 17.85
CA ASN A 21 -0.62 3.70 18.39
C ASN A 21 0.38 4.86 18.25
N ASN A 22 -0.07 6.06 17.88
CA ASN A 22 0.77 7.26 17.69
C ASN A 22 1.95 7.05 16.71
N ILE A 23 1.76 6.21 15.70
CA ILE A 23 2.78 5.98 14.67
C ILE A 23 2.68 7.12 13.63
N PRO A 24 3.78 7.81 13.29
CA PRO A 24 3.77 8.84 12.24
C PRO A 24 3.67 8.19 10.86
N PHE A 25 2.72 8.65 10.04
CA PHE A 25 2.52 8.14 8.69
C PHE A 25 1.94 9.18 7.73
N ALA A 26 2.09 8.91 6.43
CA ALA A 26 1.44 9.64 5.34
C ALA A 26 0.56 8.69 4.52
N GLU A 27 -0.59 9.16 4.07
CA GLU A 27 -1.50 8.42 3.16
C GLU A 27 -1.17 8.76 1.69
N GLU A 28 -1.45 7.85 0.76
CA GLU A 28 -1.23 8.03 -0.69
C GLU A 28 0.21 8.47 -1.06
N TYR A 29 1.20 7.96 -0.33
CA TYR A 29 2.60 8.39 -0.44
C TYR A 29 3.22 8.11 -1.82
N ILE A 30 4.01 9.06 -2.32
CA ILE A 30 4.64 8.99 -3.64
C ILE A 30 6.15 9.12 -3.47
N PHE A 31 6.88 8.17 -4.04
CA PHE A 31 8.28 8.38 -4.38
C PHE A 31 8.36 9.04 -5.76
N PRO A 32 8.97 10.24 -5.89
CA PRO A 32 8.95 11.00 -7.15
C PRO A 32 9.53 10.26 -8.36
N ASP A 33 10.47 9.35 -8.14
CA ASP A 33 11.15 8.54 -9.15
C ASP A 33 10.44 7.21 -9.46
N LEU A 34 9.39 6.84 -8.71
CA LEU A 34 8.59 5.64 -8.96
C LEU A 34 7.32 5.96 -9.78
N VAL A 35 7.44 5.82 -11.09
CA VAL A 35 6.35 6.07 -12.04
C VAL A 35 5.94 4.80 -12.79
N SER A 36 4.64 4.69 -13.06
CA SER A 36 4.07 3.67 -13.94
C SER A 36 4.51 3.87 -15.39
N SER A 37 4.26 2.86 -16.24
CA SER A 37 4.54 2.93 -17.68
C SER A 37 3.79 4.05 -18.41
N SER A 38 2.73 4.61 -17.83
CA SER A 38 2.03 5.78 -18.38
C SER A 38 2.55 7.11 -17.85
N GLY A 39 3.68 7.13 -17.13
CA GLY A 39 4.26 8.33 -16.51
C GLY A 39 3.50 8.85 -15.29
N ARG A 40 2.51 8.12 -14.79
CA ARG A 40 1.78 8.47 -13.56
C ARG A 40 2.51 7.92 -12.34
N PRO A 41 2.66 8.67 -11.24
CA PRO A 41 3.26 8.16 -10.02
C PRO A 41 2.53 6.91 -9.51
N LEU A 42 3.30 5.93 -9.01
CA LEU A 42 2.74 4.83 -8.22
C LEU A 42 2.65 5.29 -6.77
N ARG A 43 1.45 5.19 -6.21
CA ARG A 43 1.17 5.62 -4.83
C ARG A 43 1.16 4.42 -3.91
N PHE A 44 1.77 4.56 -2.74
CA PHE A 44 1.57 3.65 -1.63
C PHE A 44 0.36 4.06 -0.81
N ASP A 45 -0.40 3.10 -0.26
CA ASP A 45 -1.53 3.48 0.60
C ASP A 45 -1.03 4.23 1.83
N PHE A 46 0.07 3.75 2.43
CA PHE A 46 0.74 4.41 3.56
C PHE A 46 2.26 4.35 3.45
N ALA A 47 2.93 5.38 3.97
CA ALA A 47 4.33 5.35 4.37
C ALA A 47 4.42 5.65 5.87
N VAL A 48 5.13 4.81 6.61
CA VAL A 48 5.45 4.98 8.03
C VAL A 48 6.84 5.58 8.15
N PHE A 49 7.03 6.48 9.10
CA PHE A 49 8.29 7.20 9.28
C PHE A 49 9.00 6.78 10.57
N ASP A 50 10.33 6.78 10.53
CA ASP A 50 11.17 6.62 11.72
C ASP A 50 11.26 7.94 12.53
N ASP A 51 11.98 7.89 13.65
CA ASP A 51 12.20 9.04 14.53
C ASP A 51 13.00 10.18 13.85
N GLU A 52 13.71 9.89 12.77
CA GLU A 52 14.47 10.87 11.98
C GLU A 52 13.61 11.47 10.85
N GLY A 53 12.39 10.98 10.64
CA GLY A 53 11.47 11.40 9.59
C GLY A 53 11.75 10.77 8.23
N ASN A 54 12.60 9.75 8.15
CA ASN A 54 12.81 8.96 6.94
C ASN A 54 11.69 7.90 6.80
N VAL A 55 11.43 7.45 5.58
CA VAL A 55 10.49 6.33 5.37
C VAL A 55 11.12 5.06 5.95
N ASP A 56 10.47 4.52 6.98
CA ASP A 56 10.85 3.26 7.60
C ASP A 56 10.32 2.10 6.77
N PHE A 57 9.00 2.02 6.58
CA PHE A 57 8.36 1.03 5.71
C PHE A 57 7.08 1.59 5.05
N VAL A 58 6.59 0.88 4.04
CA VAL A 58 5.35 1.21 3.32
C VAL A 58 4.32 0.10 3.44
N ILE A 59 3.04 0.47 3.36
CA ILE A 59 1.92 -0.47 3.52
C ILE A 59 0.98 -0.37 2.32
N GLU A 60 0.49 -1.52 1.85
CA GLU A 60 -0.54 -1.66 0.81
C GLU A 60 -1.66 -2.57 1.33
N PHE A 61 -2.92 -2.12 1.26
CA PHE A 61 -4.06 -3.00 1.47
C PHE A 61 -4.57 -3.55 0.12
N GLN A 62 -4.36 -4.85 -0.09
CA GLN A 62 -4.70 -5.52 -1.34
C GLN A 62 -6.12 -6.08 -1.29
N GLY A 63 -7.09 -5.28 -1.78
CA GLY A 63 -8.47 -5.72 -1.98
C GLY A 63 -8.62 -6.90 -2.96
N GLU A 64 -9.81 -7.51 -3.03
CA GLU A 64 -10.12 -8.64 -3.93
C GLU A 64 -9.68 -8.40 -5.38
N GLN A 65 -9.79 -7.16 -5.86
CA GLN A 65 -9.40 -6.75 -7.22
C GLN A 65 -7.91 -6.91 -7.54
N HIS A 66 -7.04 -7.16 -6.56
CA HIS A 66 -5.63 -7.49 -6.78
C HIS A 66 -5.44 -8.96 -7.20
N TYR A 67 -6.42 -9.82 -6.91
CA TYR A 67 -6.33 -11.27 -7.08
C TYR A 67 -7.25 -11.77 -8.19
N GLU A 68 -8.46 -11.21 -8.27
CA GLU A 68 -9.49 -11.62 -9.22
C GLU A 68 -9.97 -10.48 -10.12
N ALA A 69 -10.38 -10.85 -11.34
CA ALA A 69 -10.84 -9.90 -12.34
C ALA A 69 -12.35 -9.70 -12.22
N PHE A 70 -12.78 -8.54 -11.73
CA PHE A 70 -14.19 -8.16 -11.73
C PHE A 70 -14.50 -7.14 -12.82
N ASN A 71 -15.63 -7.31 -13.52
CA ASN A 71 -16.03 -6.43 -14.62
C ASN A 71 -16.20 -4.96 -14.18
N HIS A 72 -16.76 -4.72 -13.00
CA HIS A 72 -16.92 -3.36 -12.46
C HIS A 72 -15.59 -2.69 -12.08
N TYR A 73 -14.51 -3.47 -11.93
CA TYR A 73 -13.14 -2.97 -11.80
C TYR A 73 -12.37 -2.98 -13.13
N GLY A 74 -13.05 -3.12 -14.28
CA GLY A 74 -12.44 -3.12 -15.62
C GLY A 74 -11.78 -4.45 -16.00
N GLY A 75 -12.10 -5.53 -15.30
CA GLY A 75 -11.79 -6.91 -15.67
C GLY A 75 -10.30 -7.22 -15.76
N LYS A 76 -9.96 -8.22 -16.59
CA LYS A 76 -8.61 -8.80 -16.68
C LYS A 76 -7.52 -7.78 -17.00
N ARG A 77 -7.82 -6.79 -17.85
CA ARG A 77 -6.84 -5.75 -18.22
C ARG A 77 -6.42 -4.92 -17.02
N ASN A 78 -7.37 -4.53 -16.18
CA ASN A 78 -7.07 -3.76 -14.98
C ASN A 78 -6.35 -4.63 -13.93
N LEU A 79 -6.74 -5.90 -13.76
CA LEU A 79 -6.02 -6.84 -12.90
C LEU A 79 -4.54 -6.98 -13.31
N MET A 80 -4.27 -7.18 -14.61
CA MET A 80 -2.89 -7.30 -15.11
C MET A 80 -2.09 -6.01 -14.90
N ARG A 81 -2.71 -4.85 -15.10
CA ARG A 81 -2.07 -3.56 -14.81
C ARG A 81 -1.76 -3.39 -13.32
N GLN A 82 -2.69 -3.78 -12.44
CA GLN A 82 -2.45 -3.73 -10.98
C GLN A 82 -1.30 -4.67 -10.60
N LYS A 83 -1.31 -5.92 -11.06
CA LYS A 83 -0.20 -6.87 -10.81
C LYS A 83 1.15 -6.35 -11.29
N TYR A 84 1.19 -5.71 -12.46
CA TYR A 84 2.41 -5.09 -12.97
C TYR A 84 2.89 -3.96 -12.07
N ASN A 85 1.99 -3.05 -11.67
CA ASN A 85 2.32 -1.92 -10.81
C ASN A 85 2.76 -2.38 -9.41
N ASP A 86 2.08 -3.36 -8.82
CA ASP A 86 2.47 -3.98 -7.54
C ASP A 86 3.87 -4.59 -7.63
N ASN A 87 4.21 -5.21 -8.76
CA ASN A 87 5.55 -5.73 -8.99
C ASN A 87 6.61 -4.61 -9.09
N GLN A 88 6.29 -3.48 -9.74
CA GLN A 88 7.21 -2.33 -9.78
C GLN A 88 7.45 -1.75 -8.38
N LYS A 89 6.40 -1.65 -7.56
CA LYS A 89 6.51 -1.23 -6.16
C LYS A 89 7.42 -2.18 -5.37
N ARG A 90 7.21 -3.49 -5.47
CA ARG A 90 8.07 -4.51 -4.81
C ARG A 90 9.53 -4.37 -5.22
N ILE A 91 9.81 -4.23 -6.52
CA ILE A 91 11.17 -4.05 -7.03
C ILE A 91 11.80 -2.76 -6.49
N TYR A 92 11.04 -1.67 -6.46
CA TYR A 92 11.50 -0.40 -5.92
C TYR A 92 11.86 -0.53 -4.43
N CYS A 93 10.93 -1.00 -3.61
CA CYS A 93 11.14 -1.25 -2.18
C CYS A 93 12.39 -2.10 -1.92
N MET A 94 12.54 -3.22 -2.65
CA MET A 94 13.71 -4.09 -2.55
C MET A 94 15.03 -3.38 -2.91
N ARG A 95 15.05 -2.55 -3.95
CA ARG A 95 16.27 -1.83 -4.38
C ARG A 95 16.70 -0.73 -3.42
N HIS A 96 15.73 -0.13 -2.73
CA HIS A 96 15.96 0.98 -1.81
C HIS A 96 16.06 0.51 -0.35
N GLY A 97 15.93 -0.79 -0.08
CA GLY A 97 15.97 -1.34 1.28
C GLY A 97 14.75 -0.94 2.14
N ILE A 98 13.62 -0.64 1.50
CA ILE A 98 12.38 -0.22 2.19
C ILE A 98 11.48 -1.46 2.33
N PRO A 99 11.11 -1.90 3.54
CA PRO A 99 10.14 -2.96 3.74
C PRO A 99 8.76 -2.58 3.17
N LEU A 100 8.10 -3.57 2.56
CA LEU A 100 6.75 -3.44 2.00
C LEU A 100 5.81 -4.41 2.70
N VAL A 101 4.91 -3.88 3.51
CA VAL A 101 3.84 -4.63 4.16
C VAL A 101 2.63 -4.70 3.23
N ALA A 102 2.52 -5.77 2.45
CA ALA A 102 1.34 -6.05 1.64
C ALA A 102 0.29 -6.85 2.44
N VAL A 103 -0.83 -6.22 2.78
CA VAL A 103 -1.92 -6.79 3.57
C VAL A 103 -3.01 -7.32 2.63
N PRO A 104 -3.15 -8.64 2.45
CA PRO A 104 -4.24 -9.17 1.63
C PRO A 104 -5.59 -8.98 2.33
N TYR A 105 -6.66 -8.82 1.55
CA TYR A 105 -8.00 -8.57 2.11
C TYR A 105 -8.51 -9.67 3.04
N TRP A 106 -8.08 -10.92 2.86
CA TRP A 106 -8.48 -12.04 3.72
C TRP A 106 -7.86 -11.98 5.12
N ASP A 107 -6.77 -11.22 5.32
CA ASP A 107 -6.16 -10.99 6.63
C ASP A 107 -6.86 -9.85 7.41
N PHE A 108 -7.95 -9.28 6.88
CA PHE A 108 -8.64 -8.13 7.50
C PHE A 108 -9.09 -8.38 8.96
N ALA A 109 -9.48 -9.62 9.30
CA ALA A 109 -9.90 -9.96 10.65
C ALA A 109 -8.72 -9.88 11.64
N GLU A 110 -7.58 -10.42 11.25
CA GLU A 110 -6.35 -10.51 12.05
C GLU A 110 -5.55 -9.20 12.09
N LEU A 111 -5.84 -8.28 11.17
CA LEU A 111 -5.14 -7.00 11.06
C LEU A 111 -5.21 -6.20 12.37
N ASN A 112 -4.07 -6.05 13.03
CA ASN A 112 -3.85 -5.27 14.25
C ASN A 112 -2.46 -4.61 14.19
N TYR A 113 -2.01 -4.00 15.30
CA TYR A 113 -0.70 -3.35 15.36
C TYR A 113 0.45 -4.34 15.17
N ASP A 114 0.49 -5.42 15.97
CA ASP A 114 1.54 -6.43 15.93
C ASP A 114 1.67 -7.06 14.54
N TYR A 115 0.54 -7.35 13.88
CA TYR A 115 0.48 -7.85 12.51
C TYR A 115 1.28 -6.98 11.52
N LEU A 116 1.18 -5.65 11.65
CA LEU A 116 1.88 -4.70 10.78
C LEU A 116 3.38 -4.67 11.09
N ILE A 117 3.74 -4.62 12.37
CA ILE A 117 5.12 -4.53 12.83
C ILE A 117 5.89 -5.81 12.54
N GLU A 118 5.30 -6.98 12.82
CA GLU A 118 5.89 -8.28 12.52
C GLU A 118 6.16 -8.44 11.02
N ARG A 119 5.31 -7.90 10.14
CA ARG A 119 5.55 -7.93 8.68
C ARG A 119 6.53 -6.88 8.19
N ALA A 120 6.76 -5.82 8.96
CA ALA A 120 7.74 -4.79 8.61
C ALA A 120 9.16 -5.25 8.94
N TYR A 121 9.36 -5.99 10.04
CA TYR A 121 10.70 -6.34 10.56
C TYR A 121 10.98 -7.85 10.72
N GLY A 122 9.98 -8.72 10.53
CA GLY A 122 10.09 -10.17 10.68
C GLY A 122 10.56 -10.93 9.45
#